data_AF-A0A2S2QV02-F1
#
_entry.id   AF-A0A2S2QV02-F1
#
_cell.length_a   1.000
_cell.length_b   1.000
_cell.length_c   1.000
_cell.angle_alpha   90.00
_cell.angle_beta   90.00
_cell.angle_gamma   90.00
#
_symmetry.space_group_name_H-M   'P 1'
#
loop_
_entity.id
_entity.type
_entity.pdbx_description
1 polymer ?
#
loop_
_entity_poly.entity_id
_entity_poly.type
_entity_poly.pdbx_seq_one_letter_code
_entity_poly.pdbx_strand_id
1 'polypeptide(L)'
;MIKKPGKDNTDPCNYRPISLLSSVSKIFEKIIHSRLTNYLNAINAIPHMQFGFKSNHSTTQQLRLTEHISDGYEKKQHTGAAFLDVAQAFDRVWHDGLLYKLKMLNTPNAIYNLIKSYLTARCFKVIINDTTSQIKIINAGVPQGSKISPLLFNLYVSDFPISINTEIALYADDSAIYSSSTDVETVTKNIQDHLNDIQKWEDKWKIKLNPQKSTAVLFTNRRPKTPGNLKLYGNNNPWSPSIKYLGVILDRKLTWNPHITSKLQQGYQRLKILYPLLNRQSSLSWKCSILIYKQILRPLLLYAVPV
;
A
#
# COMPACT_ATOMS: atom_id res chain seq x y z
N MET A 1 -11.52 -16.24 5.55
CA MET A 1 -11.38 -14.81 5.16
C MET A 1 -11.02 -14.00 6.40
N ILE A 2 -10.33 -12.87 6.27
CA ILE A 2 -10.02 -11.97 7.41
C ILE A 2 -10.95 -10.76 7.39
N LYS A 3 -11.55 -10.45 8.55
CA LYS A 3 -12.41 -9.28 8.72
C LYS A 3 -11.61 -7.97 8.70
N LYS A 4 -12.13 -6.93 8.04
CA LYS A 4 -11.62 -5.56 8.18
C LYS A 4 -12.04 -4.99 9.55
N PRO A 5 -11.09 -4.47 10.35
CA PRO A 5 -11.40 -3.97 11.69
C PRO A 5 -12.38 -2.79 11.66
N GLY A 6 -13.33 -2.76 12.60
CA GLY A 6 -14.30 -1.67 12.76
C GLY A 6 -15.39 -1.58 11.68
N LYS A 7 -15.51 -2.58 10.81
CA LYS A 7 -16.50 -2.61 9.72
C LYS A 7 -17.67 -3.55 10.01
N ASP A 8 -18.79 -3.27 9.34
CA ASP A 8 -20.01 -4.06 9.42
C ASP A 8 -19.79 -5.51 8.96
N ASN A 9 -20.42 -6.44 9.69
CA ASN A 9 -20.35 -7.87 9.50
C ASN A 9 -21.28 -8.37 8.38
N THR A 10 -22.34 -7.62 8.07
CA THR A 10 -23.30 -8.07 7.06
C THR A 10 -22.86 -7.79 5.63
N ASP A 11 -21.89 -6.90 5.43
CA ASP A 11 -21.34 -6.59 4.11
C ASP A 11 -20.14 -7.49 3.74
N PRO A 12 -20.27 -8.36 2.70
CA PRO A 12 -19.18 -9.21 2.22
C PRO A 12 -17.94 -8.44 1.76
N CYS A 13 -18.07 -7.17 1.35
CA CYS A 13 -16.96 -6.33 0.92
C CYS A 13 -15.99 -5.99 2.08
N ASN A 14 -16.41 -6.25 3.32
CA ASN A 14 -15.60 -6.04 4.52
C ASN A 14 -14.71 -7.22 4.90
N TYR A 15 -14.71 -8.29 4.09
CA TYR A 15 -13.86 -9.45 4.27
C TYR A 15 -12.72 -9.46 3.23
N ARG A 16 -11.52 -9.84 3.67
CA ARG A 16 -10.37 -10.10 2.81
C ARG A 16 -10.26 -11.60 2.54
N PRO A 17 -10.35 -12.06 1.29
CA PRO A 17 -10.13 -13.46 0.96
C PRO A 17 -8.64 -13.81 1.19
N ILE A 18 -8.37 -15.01 1.69
CA ILE A 18 -7.02 -15.57 1.77
C ILE A 18 -7.04 -16.89 1.04
N SER A 19 -6.11 -17.04 0.10
CA SER A 19 -5.89 -18.29 -0.62
C SER A 19 -4.86 -19.12 0.15
N LEU A 20 -5.32 -20.16 0.83
CA LEU A 20 -4.45 -21.17 1.41
C LEU A 20 -4.03 -22.16 0.32
N LEU A 21 -2.84 -21.94 -0.23
CA LEU A 21 -2.26 -22.84 -1.23
C LEU A 21 -1.69 -24.11 -0.58
N SER A 22 -1.70 -25.22 -1.34
CA SER A 22 -1.05 -26.46 -0.95
C SER A 22 0.46 -26.27 -0.73
N SER A 23 1.07 -27.11 0.09
CA SER A 23 2.52 -27.05 0.36
C SER A 23 3.34 -27.22 -0.93
N VAL A 24 2.92 -28.13 -1.81
CA VAL A 24 3.57 -28.35 -3.12
C VAL A 24 3.48 -27.09 -3.98
N SER A 25 2.30 -26.46 -4.05
CA SER A 25 2.12 -25.19 -4.78
C SER A 25 3.03 -24.09 -4.24
N LYS A 26 3.19 -23.96 -2.92
CA LYS A 26 4.08 -22.96 -2.29
C LYS A 26 5.55 -23.17 -2.66
N ILE A 27 6.00 -24.44 -2.69
CA ILE A 27 7.38 -24.78 -3.10
C ILE A 27 7.57 -24.41 -4.58
N PHE A 28 6.62 -24.78 -5.42
CA PHE A 28 6.68 -24.48 -6.85
C PHE A 28 6.65 -22.97 -7.12
N GLU A 29 5.80 -22.21 -6.44
CA GLU A 29 5.76 -20.75 -6.50
C GLU A 29 7.10 -20.13 -6.10
N LYS A 30 7.80 -20.69 -5.11
CA LYS A 30 9.13 -20.21 -4.70
C LYS A 30 10.15 -20.33 -5.84
N ILE A 31 10.11 -21.42 -6.60
CA ILE A 31 10.99 -21.63 -7.76
C ILE A 31 10.64 -20.64 -8.87
N ILE A 32 9.37 -20.52 -9.24
CA ILE A 32 8.93 -19.58 -10.30
C ILE A 32 9.26 -18.15 -9.90
N HIS A 33 8.95 -17.76 -8.66
CA HIS A 33 9.28 -16.44 -8.14
C HIS A 33 10.77 -16.14 -8.29
N SER A 34 11.65 -17.06 -7.86
CA SER A 34 13.10 -16.85 -7.99
C SER A 34 13.55 -16.64 -9.43
N ARG A 35 13.04 -17.45 -10.37
CA ARG A 35 13.40 -17.35 -11.79
C ARG A 35 12.88 -16.06 -12.42
N LEU A 36 11.62 -15.72 -12.14
CA LEU A 36 10.99 -14.50 -12.64
C LEU A 36 11.66 -13.24 -12.08
N THR A 37 11.96 -13.20 -10.77
CA THR A 37 12.67 -12.07 -10.17
C THR A 37 14.05 -11.87 -10.79
N ASN A 38 14.83 -12.94 -10.99
CA ASN A 38 16.14 -12.82 -11.62
C ASN A 38 16.05 -12.26 -13.04
N TYR A 39 15.08 -12.74 -13.81
CA TYR A 39 14.82 -12.23 -15.15
C TYR A 39 14.43 -10.74 -15.14
N LEU A 40 13.43 -10.36 -14.32
CA LEU A 40 12.93 -8.98 -14.24
C LEU A 40 14.01 -8.00 -13.76
N ASN A 41 14.89 -8.43 -12.85
CA ASN A 41 16.02 -7.63 -12.40
C ASN A 41 17.06 -7.43 -13.51
N ALA A 42 17.35 -8.47 -14.30
CA ALA A 42 18.32 -8.37 -15.40
C ALA A 42 17.90 -7.35 -16.47
N ILE A 43 16.60 -7.18 -16.69
CA ILE A 43 16.04 -6.22 -17.65
C ILE A 43 15.57 -4.90 -17.02
N ASN A 44 15.79 -4.70 -15.71
CA ASN A 44 15.32 -3.54 -14.95
C ASN A 44 13.81 -3.21 -15.16
N ALA A 45 12.96 -4.23 -15.27
CA ALA A 45 11.55 -4.07 -15.62
C ALA A 45 10.69 -3.39 -14.53
N ILE A 46 11.13 -3.44 -13.26
CA ILE A 46 10.41 -2.84 -12.14
C ILE A 46 11.13 -1.54 -11.74
N PRO A 47 10.50 -0.36 -11.88
CA PRO A 47 11.12 0.90 -11.54
C PRO A 47 11.66 0.93 -10.11
N HIS A 48 12.75 1.66 -9.89
CA HIS A 48 13.31 1.87 -8.56
C HIS A 48 12.35 2.62 -7.61
N MET A 49 11.35 3.31 -8.15
CA MET A 49 10.34 4.06 -7.41
C MET A 49 9.22 3.16 -6.82
N GLN A 50 9.22 1.86 -7.15
CA GLN A 50 8.34 0.85 -6.57
C GLN A 50 9.07 0.13 -5.43
N PHE A 51 8.70 0.45 -4.20
CA PHE A 51 9.37 -0.07 -2.99
C PHE A 51 8.54 -1.17 -2.31
N GLY A 52 7.25 -1.27 -2.62
CA GLY A 52 6.41 -2.36 -2.14
C GLY A 52 6.94 -3.72 -2.60
N PHE A 53 7.05 -4.69 -1.69
CA PHE A 53 7.43 -6.08 -1.97
C PHE A 53 8.77 -6.30 -2.71
N LYS A 54 9.70 -5.34 -2.65
CA LYS A 54 11.07 -5.48 -3.17
C LYS A 54 12.03 -5.86 -2.04
N SER A 55 12.94 -6.80 -2.28
CA SER A 55 13.96 -7.18 -1.30
C SER A 55 14.82 -5.97 -0.91
N ASN A 56 15.11 -5.81 0.39
CA ASN A 56 15.91 -4.72 0.97
C ASN A 56 15.30 -3.31 0.91
N HIS A 57 14.01 -3.18 0.58
CA HIS A 57 13.29 -1.90 0.59
C HIS A 57 12.20 -1.98 1.68
N SER A 58 12.30 -1.11 2.70
CA SER A 58 11.35 -1.03 3.84
C SER A 58 10.45 0.21 3.68
N THR A 59 9.91 0.75 4.77
CA THR A 59 9.19 2.03 4.88
C THR A 59 10.04 3.27 4.51
N THR A 60 11.15 3.09 3.76
CA THR A 60 12.06 4.14 3.31
C THR A 60 11.38 5.20 2.45
N GLN A 61 10.22 4.89 1.87
CA GLN A 61 9.39 5.88 1.18
C GLN A 61 8.78 6.92 2.10
N GLN A 62 8.42 6.52 3.32
CA GLN A 62 7.98 7.47 4.32
C GLN A 62 9.10 8.45 4.64
N LEU A 63 10.32 7.93 4.82
CA LEU A 63 11.52 8.75 5.05
C LEU A 63 11.77 9.74 3.90
N ARG A 64 11.78 9.26 2.66
CA ARG A 64 11.97 10.11 1.47
C ARG A 64 10.93 11.23 1.35
N LEU A 65 9.65 10.89 1.53
CA LEU A 65 8.60 11.90 1.49
C LEU A 65 8.77 12.93 2.61
N THR A 66 9.10 12.48 3.82
CA THR A 66 9.30 13.38 4.97
C THR A 66 10.55 14.24 4.84
N GLU A 67 11.63 13.71 4.28
CA GLU A 67 12.85 14.45 3.91
C GLU A 67 12.52 15.52 2.86
N HIS A 68 11.84 15.14 1.77
CA HIS A 68 11.45 16.09 0.72
C HIS A 68 10.52 17.21 1.25
N ILE A 69 9.59 16.89 2.15
CA ILE A 69 8.76 17.90 2.81
C ILE A 69 9.62 18.82 3.70
N SER A 70 10.59 18.25 4.42
CA SER A 70 11.47 19.02 5.32
C SER A 70 12.36 19.97 4.52
N ASP A 71 12.96 19.50 3.42
CA ASP A 71 13.68 20.33 2.45
C ASP A 71 12.79 21.45 1.89
N GLY A 72 11.53 21.14 1.61
CA GLY A 72 10.53 22.11 1.18
C GLY A 72 10.31 23.21 2.23
N TYR A 73 10.30 22.85 3.52
CA TYR A 73 10.20 23.83 4.61
C TYR A 73 11.41 24.74 4.69
N GLU A 74 12.62 24.20 4.57
CA GLU A 74 13.86 24.98 4.56
C GLU A 74 13.89 25.98 3.40
N LYS A 75 13.46 25.53 2.21
CA LYS A 75 13.33 26.36 1.01
C LYS A 75 12.11 27.29 1.04
N LYS A 76 11.34 27.29 2.13
CA LYS A 76 10.12 28.10 2.32
C LYS A 76 9.05 27.86 1.24
N GLN A 77 8.98 26.63 0.74
CA GLN A 77 8.02 26.16 -0.25
C GLN A 77 6.80 25.51 0.42
N HIS A 78 5.79 25.23 -0.41
CA HIS A 78 4.64 24.42 -0.09
C HIS A 78 4.80 23.06 -0.77
N THR A 79 4.62 21.98 -0.03
CA THR A 79 4.65 20.61 -0.59
C THR A 79 3.25 20.04 -0.54
N GLY A 80 2.64 19.82 -1.70
CA GLY A 80 1.37 19.11 -1.80
C GLY A 80 1.63 17.64 -2.06
N ALA A 81 0.88 16.76 -1.40
CA ALA A 81 0.90 15.33 -1.68
C ALA A 81 -0.53 14.79 -1.78
N ALA A 82 -0.81 14.04 -2.85
CA ALA A 82 -2.02 13.25 -2.98
C ALA A 82 -1.70 11.78 -2.68
N PHE A 83 -2.36 11.24 -1.68
CA PHE A 83 -2.28 9.84 -1.26
C PHE A 83 -3.46 9.09 -1.89
N LEU A 84 -3.16 8.04 -2.64
CA LEU A 84 -4.07 7.30 -3.48
C LEU A 84 -4.19 5.86 -2.95
N ASP A 85 -5.42 5.42 -2.64
CA ASP A 85 -5.73 4.03 -2.24
C ASP A 85 -6.27 3.29 -3.47
N VAL A 86 -5.54 2.26 -3.93
CA VAL A 86 -6.04 1.39 -4.99
C VAL A 86 -7.11 0.44 -4.40
N ALA A 87 -8.33 0.56 -4.91
CA ALA A 87 -9.44 -0.25 -4.41
C ALA A 87 -9.24 -1.72 -4.80
N GLN A 88 -9.10 -2.61 -3.81
CA GLN A 88 -8.97 -4.05 -4.02
C GLN A 88 -7.85 -4.41 -5.02
N ALA A 89 -6.68 -3.82 -4.82
CA ALA A 89 -5.55 -3.86 -5.76
C ALA A 89 -5.22 -5.28 -6.27
N PHE A 90 -5.09 -6.25 -5.37
CA PHE A 90 -4.81 -7.65 -5.74
C PHE A 90 -5.97 -8.34 -6.43
N ASP A 91 -7.22 -8.01 -6.10
CA ASP A 91 -8.41 -8.69 -6.62
C ASP A 91 -8.83 -8.16 -8.01
N ARG A 92 -8.30 -6.98 -8.41
CA ARG A 92 -8.63 -6.31 -9.68
C ARG A 92 -7.61 -6.50 -10.79
N VAL A 93 -6.52 -7.22 -10.56
CA VAL A 93 -5.50 -7.45 -11.59
C VAL A 93 -6.11 -8.14 -12.81
N TRP A 94 -6.21 -7.44 -13.94
CA TRP A 94 -6.76 -8.01 -15.16
C TRP A 94 -5.77 -9.00 -15.78
N HIS A 95 -6.17 -10.26 -15.88
CA HIS A 95 -5.29 -11.35 -16.31
C HIS A 95 -4.71 -11.13 -17.71
N ASP A 96 -5.54 -10.75 -18.68
CA ASP A 96 -5.05 -10.52 -20.06
C ASP A 96 -4.09 -9.33 -20.11
N GLY A 97 -4.36 -8.27 -19.35
CA GLY A 97 -3.47 -7.11 -19.24
C GLY A 97 -2.11 -7.49 -18.64
N LEU A 98 -2.11 -8.31 -17.58
CA LEU A 98 -0.87 -8.83 -16.98
C LEU A 98 -0.08 -9.72 -17.96
N LEU A 99 -0.77 -10.61 -18.67
CA LEU A 99 -0.14 -11.48 -19.68
C LEU A 99 0.39 -10.67 -20.88
N TYR A 100 -0.32 -9.60 -21.28
CA TYR A 100 0.15 -8.67 -22.29
C TYR A 100 1.46 -8.00 -21.85
N LYS A 101 1.54 -7.50 -20.61
CA LYS A 101 2.77 -6.92 -20.06
C LYS A 101 3.93 -7.91 -20.01
N LEU A 102 3.69 -9.16 -19.60
CA LEU A 102 4.71 -10.21 -19.61
C LEU A 102 5.25 -10.48 -21.02
N LYS A 103 4.39 -10.45 -22.04
CA LYS A 103 4.81 -10.56 -23.44
C LYS A 103 5.63 -9.36 -23.91
N MET A 104 5.21 -8.14 -23.56
CA MET A 104 5.95 -6.92 -23.90
C MET A 104 7.36 -6.89 -23.29
N LEU A 105 7.53 -7.51 -22.13
CA LEU A 105 8.83 -7.67 -21.47
C LEU A 105 9.67 -8.82 -22.03
N ASN A 106 9.24 -9.49 -23.11
CA ASN A 106 9.92 -10.64 -23.72
C ASN A 106 10.20 -11.79 -22.74
N THR A 107 9.32 -11.99 -21.74
CA THR A 107 9.48 -13.03 -20.72
C THR A 107 9.61 -14.40 -21.38
N PRO A 108 10.55 -15.27 -20.91
CA PRO A 108 10.73 -16.60 -21.50
C PRO A 108 9.43 -17.39 -21.58
N ASN A 109 9.17 -18.02 -22.74
CA ASN A 109 7.92 -18.72 -23.02
C ASN A 109 7.53 -19.75 -21.94
N ALA A 110 8.50 -20.46 -21.37
CA ALA A 110 8.25 -21.40 -20.28
C ALA A 110 7.64 -20.71 -19.04
N ILE A 111 8.18 -19.57 -18.62
CA ILE A 111 7.68 -18.81 -17.47
C ILE A 111 6.33 -18.18 -17.80
N TYR A 112 6.18 -17.61 -19.00
CA TYR A 112 4.92 -17.04 -19.48
C TYR A 112 3.79 -18.08 -19.45
N ASN A 113 4.02 -19.26 -20.00
CA ASN A 113 3.02 -20.34 -20.04
C ASN A 113 2.65 -20.85 -18.64
N LEU A 114 3.62 -20.92 -17.73
CA LEU A 114 3.37 -21.28 -16.33
C LEU A 114 2.49 -20.23 -15.62
N ILE A 115 2.77 -18.93 -15.80
CA ILE A 115 1.96 -17.86 -15.21
C ILE A 115 0.56 -17.85 -15.84
N LYS A 116 0.45 -18.02 -17.16
CA LYS A 116 -0.83 -18.15 -17.85
C LYS A 116 -1.65 -19.32 -17.29
N SER A 117 -1.04 -20.49 -17.16
CA SER A 117 -1.70 -21.66 -16.55
C SER A 117 -2.10 -21.41 -15.09
N TYR A 118 -1.30 -20.65 -14.33
CA TYR A 118 -1.59 -20.35 -12.94
C TYR A 118 -2.79 -19.42 -12.73
N LEU A 119 -3.04 -18.50 -13.68
CA LEU A 119 -4.11 -17.50 -13.64
C LEU A 119 -5.41 -17.98 -14.30
N THR A 120 -5.32 -18.85 -15.31
CA THR A 120 -6.46 -19.30 -16.10
C THR A 120 -7.34 -20.33 -15.37
N ALA A 121 -8.65 -20.33 -15.68
CA ALA A 121 -9.65 -21.28 -15.21
C ALA A 121 -9.72 -21.45 -13.67
N ARG A 122 -9.28 -20.45 -12.91
CA ARG A 122 -9.37 -20.49 -11.45
C ARG A 122 -10.81 -20.38 -11.01
N CYS A 123 -11.19 -21.22 -10.06
CA CYS A 123 -12.51 -21.18 -9.44
C CYS A 123 -12.38 -21.10 -7.91
N PHE A 124 -13.41 -20.60 -7.26
CA PHE A 124 -13.53 -20.62 -5.81
C PHE A 124 -14.95 -21.00 -5.38
N LYS A 125 -15.06 -21.46 -4.14
CA LYS A 125 -16.31 -21.62 -3.40
C LYS A 125 -16.09 -21.15 -1.97
N VAL A 126 -17.14 -20.68 -1.32
CA VAL A 126 -17.13 -20.24 0.07
C VAL A 126 -17.85 -21.28 0.91
N ILE A 127 -17.23 -21.68 2.02
CA ILE A 127 -17.84 -22.59 2.99
C ILE A 127 -18.02 -21.81 4.29
N ILE A 128 -19.24 -21.77 4.81
CA ILE A 128 -19.59 -21.16 6.10
C ILE A 128 -20.34 -22.23 6.90
N ASN A 129 -19.74 -22.68 7.99
CA ASN A 129 -20.22 -23.84 8.75
C ASN A 129 -20.44 -25.03 7.81
N ASP A 130 -21.66 -25.58 7.76
CA ASP A 130 -22.01 -26.73 6.92
C ASP A 130 -22.57 -26.33 5.55
N THR A 131 -22.60 -25.03 5.23
CA THR A 131 -23.13 -24.53 3.96
C THR A 131 -22.01 -24.20 2.99
N THR A 132 -22.14 -24.69 1.76
CA THR A 132 -21.17 -24.47 0.68
C THR A 132 -21.83 -23.69 -0.46
N SER A 133 -21.19 -22.62 -0.91
CA SER A 133 -21.65 -21.85 -2.07
C SER A 133 -21.47 -22.63 -3.37
N GLN A 134 -22.16 -22.20 -4.42
CA GLN A 134 -21.84 -22.62 -5.78
C GLN A 134 -20.39 -22.24 -6.15
N ILE A 135 -19.81 -23.02 -7.05
CA ILE A 135 -18.50 -22.72 -7.64
C ILE A 135 -18.64 -21.46 -8.50
N LYS A 136 -17.73 -20.50 -8.32
CA LYS A 136 -17.63 -19.29 -9.12
C LYS A 136 -16.26 -19.20 -9.77
N ILE A 137 -16.21 -18.65 -10.98
CA ILE A 137 -14.97 -18.45 -11.75
C ILE A 137 -14.32 -17.13 -11.31
N ILE A 138 -13.00 -17.12 -11.25
CA ILE A 138 -12.18 -15.94 -10.96
C ILE A 138 -11.72 -15.34 -12.30
N ASN A 139 -12.33 -14.21 -12.68
CA ASN A 139 -12.01 -13.52 -13.95
C ASN A 139 -10.90 -12.46 -13.81
N ALA A 140 -10.57 -12.06 -12.58
CA ALA A 140 -9.55 -11.07 -12.28
C ALA A 140 -8.95 -11.32 -10.90
N GLY A 141 -7.75 -10.78 -10.72
CA GLY A 141 -7.03 -10.78 -9.47
C GLY A 141 -5.96 -11.86 -9.36
N VAL A 142 -5.02 -11.64 -8.45
CA VAL A 142 -3.98 -12.59 -8.08
C VAL A 142 -4.20 -13.08 -6.64
N PRO A 143 -3.89 -14.35 -6.31
CA PRO A 143 -4.26 -14.92 -5.02
C PRO A 143 -3.58 -14.26 -3.81
N GLN A 144 -4.36 -13.64 -2.92
CA GLN A 144 -3.84 -13.11 -1.66
C GLN A 144 -3.32 -14.25 -0.77
N GLY A 145 -2.02 -14.22 -0.44
CA GLY A 145 -1.33 -15.27 0.32
C GLY A 145 -0.40 -16.16 -0.53
N SER A 146 -0.41 -15.97 -1.86
CA SER A 146 0.58 -16.55 -2.77
C SER A 146 1.90 -15.79 -2.71
N LYS A 147 3.02 -16.50 -2.89
CA LYS A 147 4.36 -15.89 -2.90
C LYS A 147 4.63 -15.09 -4.17
N ILE A 148 4.08 -15.52 -5.31
CA ILE A 148 4.31 -14.86 -6.61
C ILE A 148 3.38 -13.66 -6.83
N SER A 149 2.24 -13.60 -6.14
CA SER A 149 1.22 -12.56 -6.34
C SER A 149 1.72 -11.12 -6.12
N PRO A 150 2.51 -10.81 -5.08
CA PRO A 150 3.08 -9.47 -4.92
C PRO A 150 3.99 -9.06 -6.09
N LEU A 151 4.79 -9.99 -6.62
CA LEU A 151 5.66 -9.74 -7.76
C LEU A 151 4.85 -9.46 -9.04
N LEU A 152 3.80 -10.25 -9.28
CA LEU A 152 2.89 -10.05 -10.41
C LEU A 152 2.14 -8.72 -10.30
N PHE A 153 1.73 -8.33 -9.10
CA PHE A 153 1.10 -7.03 -8.88
C PHE A 153 2.07 -5.87 -9.16
N ASN A 154 3.30 -5.95 -8.66
CA ASN A 154 4.33 -4.93 -8.95
C ASN A 154 4.63 -4.81 -10.44
N LEU A 155 4.67 -5.94 -11.17
CA LEU A 155 4.78 -5.96 -12.61
C LEU A 155 3.56 -5.32 -13.29
N TYR A 156 2.37 -5.57 -12.75
CA TYR A 156 1.14 -5.02 -13.28
C TYR A 156 1.05 -3.50 -13.15
N VAL A 157 1.70 -2.91 -12.16
CA VAL A 157 1.72 -1.45 -11.95
C VAL A 157 3.06 -0.81 -12.32
N SER A 158 3.94 -1.54 -13.00
CA SER A 158 5.32 -1.07 -13.27
C SER A 158 5.40 0.12 -14.23
N ASP A 159 4.35 0.37 -15.01
CA ASP A 159 4.23 1.50 -15.94
C ASP A 159 3.35 2.62 -15.37
N PHE A 160 3.28 2.73 -14.04
CA PHE A 160 2.57 3.82 -13.37
C PHE A 160 3.02 5.18 -13.93
N PRO A 161 2.10 6.12 -14.24
CA PRO A 161 2.45 7.36 -14.92
C PRO A 161 3.46 8.20 -14.17
N ILE A 162 4.46 8.71 -14.88
CA ILE A 162 5.49 9.63 -14.36
C ILE A 162 5.27 11.00 -14.98
N SER A 163 5.40 12.06 -14.18
CA SER A 163 5.33 13.45 -14.65
C SER A 163 6.57 14.21 -14.18
N ILE A 164 7.02 15.18 -14.98
CA ILE A 164 8.25 15.95 -14.74
C ILE A 164 8.13 16.83 -13.49
N ASN A 165 6.92 17.29 -13.17
CA ASN A 165 6.68 18.28 -12.11
C ASN A 165 6.30 17.64 -10.75
N THR A 166 6.31 16.32 -10.69
CA THR A 166 5.82 15.54 -9.54
C THR A 166 6.73 14.34 -9.29
N GLU A 167 6.93 14.03 -8.03
CA GLU A 167 7.57 12.78 -7.62
C GLU A 167 6.52 11.76 -7.16
N ILE A 168 6.94 10.49 -7.11
CA ILE A 168 6.06 9.37 -6.81
C ILE A 168 6.70 8.51 -5.72
N ALA A 169 5.86 8.08 -4.78
CA ALA A 169 6.17 7.02 -3.85
C ALA A 169 5.13 5.91 -3.98
N LEU A 170 5.50 4.77 -4.58
CA LEU A 170 4.65 3.59 -4.71
C LEU A 170 5.00 2.50 -3.68
N TYR A 171 4.08 2.17 -2.79
CA TYR A 171 4.17 1.04 -1.88
C TYR A 171 3.00 0.09 -2.09
N ALA A 172 3.14 -0.88 -2.99
CA ALA A 172 2.06 -1.83 -3.26
C ALA A 172 0.76 -1.10 -3.66
N ASP A 173 -0.30 -1.22 -2.86
CA ASP A 173 -1.60 -0.57 -3.04
C ASP A 173 -1.68 0.87 -2.52
N ASP A 174 -0.74 1.28 -1.67
CA ASP A 174 -0.59 2.65 -1.18
C ASP A 174 0.32 3.42 -2.14
N SER A 175 -0.22 4.42 -2.84
CA SER A 175 0.54 5.26 -3.75
C SER A 175 0.47 6.71 -3.31
N ALA A 176 1.55 7.47 -3.47
CA ALA A 176 1.55 8.90 -3.24
C ALA A 176 2.23 9.62 -4.40
N ILE A 177 1.66 10.76 -4.80
CA ILE A 177 2.27 11.70 -5.73
C ILE A 177 2.44 13.03 -5.01
N TYR A 178 3.53 13.73 -5.23
CA TYR A 178 3.81 14.97 -4.53
C TYR A 178 4.62 15.96 -5.35
N SER A 179 4.45 17.25 -5.06
CA SER A 179 5.10 18.36 -5.74
C SER A 179 5.39 19.48 -4.75
N SER A 180 6.51 20.18 -4.93
CA SER A 180 6.91 21.33 -4.12
C SER A 180 7.05 22.58 -4.98
N SER A 181 6.47 23.70 -4.54
CA SER A 181 6.67 25.02 -5.17
C SER A 181 6.48 26.13 -4.15
N THR A 182 7.00 27.33 -4.44
CA THR A 182 6.72 28.54 -3.66
C THR A 182 5.27 29.00 -3.79
N ASP A 183 4.58 28.58 -4.85
CA ASP A 183 3.19 28.89 -5.12
C ASP A 183 2.29 27.64 -5.00
N VAL A 184 1.20 27.79 -4.25
CA VAL A 184 0.25 26.71 -3.93
C VAL A 184 -0.58 26.32 -5.16
N GLU A 185 -0.88 27.27 -6.05
CA GLU A 185 -1.65 26.99 -7.27
C GLU A 185 -0.84 26.12 -8.23
N THR A 186 0.45 26.40 -8.37
CA THR A 186 1.39 25.57 -9.13
C THR A 186 1.44 24.13 -8.61
N VAL A 187 1.55 23.94 -7.29
CA VAL A 187 1.49 22.60 -6.66
C VAL A 187 0.18 21.90 -6.98
N THR A 188 -0.94 22.61 -6.84
CA THR A 188 -2.28 22.06 -7.09
C THR A 188 -2.44 21.63 -8.54
N LYS A 189 -1.96 22.47 -9.48
CA LYS A 189 -1.98 22.18 -10.92
C LYS A 189 -1.13 20.96 -11.25
N ASN A 190 0.11 20.89 -10.77
CA ASN A 190 1.00 19.76 -11.01
C ASN A 190 0.40 18.44 -10.55
N ILE A 191 -0.20 18.42 -9.35
CA ILE A 191 -0.86 17.24 -8.81
C ILE A 191 -2.11 16.90 -9.63
N GLN A 192 -2.93 17.89 -10.00
CA GLN A 192 -4.14 17.65 -10.78
C GLN A 192 -3.84 17.09 -12.17
N ASP A 193 -2.84 17.64 -12.87
CA ASP A 193 -2.43 17.17 -14.19
C ASP A 193 -1.97 15.70 -14.11
N HIS A 194 -1.19 15.36 -13.07
CA HIS A 194 -0.75 13.99 -12.84
C HIS A 194 -1.91 13.05 -12.46
N LEU A 195 -2.88 13.51 -11.65
CA LEU A 195 -4.10 12.74 -11.37
C LEU A 195 -4.91 12.45 -12.64
N ASN A 196 -4.96 13.39 -13.59
CA ASN A 196 -5.66 13.18 -14.85
C ASN A 196 -4.97 12.10 -15.70
N ASP A 197 -3.63 12.06 -15.71
CA ASP A 197 -2.89 11.01 -16.43
C ASP A 197 -3.00 9.65 -15.73
N ILE A 198 -3.04 9.63 -14.40
CA ILE A 198 -3.33 8.44 -13.60
C ILE A 198 -4.72 7.89 -13.93
N GLN A 199 -5.75 8.73 -14.07
CA GLN A 199 -7.10 8.28 -14.47
C GLN A 199 -7.12 7.63 -15.86
N LYS A 200 -6.41 8.19 -16.84
CA LYS A 200 -6.29 7.56 -18.17
C LYS A 200 -5.59 6.20 -18.10
N TRP A 201 -4.55 6.09 -17.28
CA TRP A 201 -3.83 4.84 -17.07
C TRP A 201 -4.69 3.80 -16.35
N GLU A 202 -5.50 4.22 -15.39
CA GLU A 202 -6.48 3.38 -14.70
C GLU A 202 -7.51 2.79 -15.65
N ASP A 203 -8.07 3.62 -16.53
CA ASP A 203 -9.03 3.17 -17.54
C ASP A 203 -8.40 2.14 -18.48
N LYS A 204 -7.15 2.39 -18.92
CA LYS A 204 -6.39 1.46 -19.77
C LYS A 204 -6.15 0.11 -19.10
N TRP A 205 -5.77 0.11 -17.82
CA TRP A 205 -5.43 -1.09 -17.07
C TRP A 205 -6.55 -1.60 -16.17
N LYS A 206 -7.78 -1.09 -16.30
CA LYS A 206 -8.93 -1.48 -15.48
C LYS A 206 -8.65 -1.45 -13.96
N ILE A 207 -7.81 -0.51 -13.53
CA ILE A 207 -7.52 -0.24 -12.12
C ILE A 207 -8.53 0.80 -11.63
N LYS A 208 -8.85 0.79 -10.34
CA LYS A 208 -9.77 1.75 -9.75
C LYS A 208 -9.24 2.26 -8.43
N LEU A 209 -9.14 3.56 -8.27
CA LEU A 209 -8.87 4.20 -6.98
C LEU A 209 -10.12 4.26 -6.13
N ASN A 210 -9.92 4.41 -4.83
CA ASN A 210 -10.97 4.67 -3.87
C ASN A 210 -11.04 6.16 -3.52
N PRO A 211 -11.98 6.94 -4.08
CA PRO A 211 -12.04 8.38 -3.85
C PRO A 211 -12.30 8.77 -2.39
N GLN A 212 -12.96 7.90 -1.63
CA GLN A 212 -13.26 8.18 -0.22
C GLN A 212 -12.05 8.00 0.69
N LYS A 213 -11.05 7.23 0.25
CA LYS A 213 -9.82 7.01 1.01
C LYS A 213 -8.63 7.74 0.43
N SER A 214 -8.66 8.07 -0.86
CA SER A 214 -7.67 8.92 -1.48
C SER A 214 -7.86 10.34 -0.99
N THR A 215 -6.80 10.96 -0.46
CA THR A 215 -6.86 12.29 0.15
C THR A 215 -5.59 13.06 -0.17
N ALA A 216 -5.69 14.38 -0.21
CA ALA A 216 -4.52 15.25 -0.38
C ALA A 216 -4.18 16.00 0.90
N VAL A 217 -2.90 16.26 1.13
CA VAL A 217 -2.41 17.07 2.24
C VAL A 217 -1.44 18.12 1.71
N LEU A 218 -1.63 19.36 2.15
CA LEU A 218 -0.71 20.46 1.87
C LEU A 218 0.21 20.66 3.09
N PHE A 219 1.46 20.25 2.95
CA PHE A 219 2.50 20.41 3.96
C PHE A 219 3.15 21.80 3.83
N THR A 220 3.10 22.59 4.90
CA THR A 220 3.74 23.91 4.93
C THR A 220 3.77 24.50 6.35
N ASN A 221 4.88 25.17 6.68
CA ASN A 221 5.04 25.97 7.89
C ASN A 221 4.48 27.40 7.77
N ARG A 222 4.08 27.82 6.57
CA ARG A 222 3.47 29.13 6.33
C ARG A 222 1.96 29.11 6.55
N ARG A 223 1.35 30.28 6.75
CA ARG A 223 -0.11 30.41 6.67
C ARG A 223 -0.57 29.89 5.30
N PRO A 224 -1.54 28.95 5.25
CA PRO A 224 -1.99 28.43 3.97
C PRO A 224 -2.67 29.56 3.21
N LYS A 225 -2.34 29.75 1.94
CA LYS A 225 -3.40 30.14 1.02
C LYS A 225 -4.28 28.91 0.83
N THR A 226 -5.58 29.10 0.74
CA THR A 226 -6.53 28.02 0.44
C THR A 226 -6.17 27.46 -0.93
N PRO A 227 -5.69 26.21 -1.03
CA PRO A 227 -5.42 25.59 -2.32
C PRO A 227 -6.72 25.42 -3.11
N GLY A 228 -6.62 25.39 -4.43
CA GLY A 228 -7.74 24.97 -5.28
C GLY A 228 -8.13 23.51 -4.99
N ASN A 229 -9.40 23.16 -5.19
CA ASN A 229 -9.86 21.79 -4.99
C ASN A 229 -9.26 20.87 -6.04
N LEU A 230 -8.68 19.74 -5.60
CA LEU A 230 -8.32 18.65 -6.49
C LEU A 230 -9.58 17.88 -6.87
N LYS A 231 -9.61 17.32 -8.09
CA LYS A 231 -10.72 16.52 -8.60
C LYS A 231 -10.24 15.10 -8.91
N LEU A 232 -10.94 14.12 -8.33
CA LEU A 232 -10.77 12.70 -8.63
C LEU A 232 -12.10 12.14 -9.16
N TYR A 233 -12.11 11.67 -10.41
CA TYR A 233 -13.33 11.28 -11.14
C TYR A 233 -14.43 12.35 -11.13
N GLY A 234 -14.04 13.62 -11.27
CA GLY A 234 -14.98 14.76 -11.23
C GLY A 234 -15.46 15.15 -9.83
N ASN A 235 -15.24 14.32 -8.81
CA ASN A 235 -15.57 14.65 -7.43
C ASN A 235 -14.44 15.48 -6.79
N ASN A 236 -14.81 16.46 -5.98
CA ASN A 236 -13.83 17.23 -5.22
C ASN A 236 -13.16 16.32 -4.18
N ASN A 237 -11.83 16.22 -4.24
CA ASN A 237 -11.00 15.60 -3.23
C ASN A 237 -10.45 16.72 -2.32
N PRO A 238 -11.02 16.92 -1.12
CA PRO A 238 -10.62 18.02 -0.26
C PRO A 238 -9.22 17.80 0.32
N TRP A 239 -8.56 18.92 0.62
CA TRP A 239 -7.31 18.93 1.36
C TRP A 239 -7.57 18.63 2.83
N SER A 240 -6.93 17.58 3.35
CA SER A 240 -6.99 17.19 4.75
C SER A 240 -5.84 17.82 5.56
N PRO A 241 -6.03 18.16 6.84
CA PRO A 241 -4.96 18.65 7.70
C PRO A 241 -3.94 17.57 8.10
N SER A 242 -4.32 16.30 8.02
CA SER A 242 -3.45 15.15 8.30
C SER A 242 -3.88 13.91 7.53
N ILE A 243 -2.97 12.95 7.41
CA ILE A 243 -3.20 11.68 6.73
C ILE A 243 -2.46 10.55 7.43
N LYS A 244 -3.06 9.37 7.42
CA LYS A 244 -2.39 8.13 7.78
C LYS A 244 -1.84 7.46 6.52
N TYR A 245 -0.52 7.43 6.39
CA TYR A 245 0.20 6.82 5.28
C TYR A 245 1.21 5.79 5.81
N LEU A 246 1.20 4.57 5.29
CA LEU A 246 2.07 3.46 5.73
C LEU A 246 2.09 3.22 7.26
N GLY A 247 0.95 3.47 7.91
CA GLY A 247 0.79 3.31 9.35
C GLY A 247 1.28 4.49 10.20
N VAL A 248 1.58 5.62 9.57
CA VAL A 248 2.10 6.83 10.20
C VAL A 248 1.23 8.03 9.91
N ILE A 249 0.97 8.83 10.96
CA ILE A 249 0.12 10.01 10.83
C ILE A 249 1.01 11.21 10.53
N LEU A 250 0.90 11.72 9.31
CA LEU A 250 1.57 12.93 8.86
C LEU A 250 0.60 14.09 8.97
N ASP A 251 0.92 15.05 9.84
CA ASP A 251 0.21 16.32 9.93
C ASP A 251 0.90 17.37 9.05
N ARG A 252 0.14 18.40 8.68
CA ARG A 252 0.60 19.48 7.81
C ARG A 252 1.94 20.12 8.18
N LYS A 253 2.31 20.16 9.47
CA LYS A 253 3.57 20.76 9.94
C LYS A 253 4.65 19.73 10.24
N LEU A 254 4.37 18.45 10.00
CA LEU A 254 5.20 17.32 10.46
C LEU A 254 5.62 17.46 11.93
N THR A 255 4.67 17.82 12.81
CA THR A 255 4.94 17.88 14.25
C THR A 255 5.00 16.49 14.88
N TRP A 256 4.49 15.47 14.20
CA TRP A 256 4.43 14.07 14.67
C TRP A 256 3.56 13.85 15.92
N ASN A 257 3.03 14.91 16.55
CA ASN A 257 2.21 14.83 17.74
C ASN A 257 1.01 13.88 17.56
N PRO A 258 0.20 13.97 16.49
CA PRO A 258 -0.93 13.07 16.32
C PRO A 258 -0.51 11.59 16.20
N HIS A 259 0.65 11.33 15.58
CA HIS A 259 1.20 9.99 15.47
C HIS A 259 1.64 9.45 16.84
N ILE A 260 2.44 10.24 17.57
CA ILE A 260 2.95 9.87 18.89
C ILE A 260 1.77 9.60 19.85
N THR A 261 0.78 10.50 19.90
CA THR A 261 -0.41 10.31 20.73
C THR A 261 -1.17 9.03 20.37
N SER A 262 -1.34 8.74 19.07
CA SER A 262 -1.99 7.51 18.62
C SER A 262 -1.21 6.25 19.02
N LYS A 263 0.12 6.27 18.91
CA LYS A 263 0.99 5.15 19.31
C LYS A 263 1.00 4.93 20.81
N LEU A 264 1.04 6.00 21.60
CA LEU A 264 0.90 5.93 23.06
C LEU A 264 -0.45 5.33 23.45
N GLN A 265 -1.55 5.79 22.85
CA GLN A 265 -2.88 5.25 23.12
C GLN A 265 -2.97 3.76 22.80
N GLN A 266 -2.46 3.33 21.64
CA GLN A 266 -2.39 1.91 21.27
C GLN A 266 -1.50 1.11 22.23
N GLY A 267 -0.39 1.70 22.67
CA GLY A 267 0.51 1.15 23.67
C GLY A 267 -0.20 0.92 25.01
N TYR A 268 -0.92 1.92 25.52
CA TYR A 268 -1.70 1.80 26.75
C TYR A 268 -2.81 0.75 26.64
N GLN A 269 -3.54 0.71 25.52
CA GLN A 269 -4.56 -0.32 25.28
C GLN A 269 -3.94 -1.73 25.30
N ARG A 270 -2.80 -1.91 24.64
CA ARG A 270 -2.09 -3.19 24.62
C ARG A 270 -1.54 -3.56 25.99
N LEU A 271 -0.98 -2.60 26.70
CA LEU A 271 -0.48 -2.76 28.07
C LEU A 271 -1.63 -3.19 28.99
N LYS A 272 -2.80 -2.57 28.89
CA LYS A 272 -3.99 -2.94 29.69
C LYS A 272 -4.39 -4.41 29.49
N ILE A 273 -4.33 -4.90 28.25
CA ILE A 273 -4.63 -6.32 27.93
C ILE A 273 -3.54 -7.24 28.50
N LEU A 274 -2.27 -6.84 28.43
CA LEU A 274 -1.13 -7.63 28.92
C LEU A 274 -0.87 -7.47 30.41
N TYR A 275 -1.53 -6.52 31.07
CA TYR A 275 -1.32 -6.18 32.47
C TYR A 275 -1.50 -7.38 33.42
N PRO A 276 -2.48 -8.29 33.22
CA PRO A 276 -2.60 -9.51 34.04
C PRO A 276 -1.35 -10.39 34.01
N LEU A 277 -0.57 -10.36 32.91
CA LEU A 277 0.64 -11.15 32.73
C LEU A 277 1.92 -10.41 33.16
N LEU A 278 1.90 -9.07 33.10
CA LEU A 278 3.06 -8.21 33.33
C LEU A 278 3.07 -7.53 34.71
N ASN A 279 2.01 -7.69 35.50
CA ASN A 279 1.95 -7.13 36.85
C ASN A 279 2.90 -7.86 37.83
N ARG A 280 3.12 -7.25 38.99
CA ARG A 280 4.03 -7.75 40.04
C ARG A 280 3.57 -9.06 40.68
N GLN A 281 2.29 -9.40 40.58
CA GLN A 281 1.68 -10.61 41.14
C GLN A 281 1.69 -11.79 40.15
N SER A 282 2.15 -11.55 38.91
CA SER A 282 2.26 -12.57 37.88
C SER A 282 3.32 -13.60 38.24
N SER A 283 3.01 -14.89 38.06
CA SER A 283 3.97 -15.99 38.18
C SER A 283 4.92 -16.08 36.97
N LEU A 284 4.77 -15.21 35.98
CA LEU A 284 5.60 -15.18 34.79
C LEU A 284 7.04 -14.80 35.13
N SER A 285 8.01 -15.57 34.62
CA SER A 285 9.41 -15.25 34.84
C SER A 285 9.76 -13.85 34.28
N TRP A 286 10.65 -13.14 34.97
CA TRP A 286 11.18 -11.84 34.53
C TRP A 286 11.69 -11.85 33.09
N LYS A 287 12.35 -12.95 32.67
CA LYS A 287 12.84 -13.13 31.29
C LYS A 287 11.70 -13.10 30.27
N CYS A 288 10.59 -13.79 30.56
CA CYS A 288 9.39 -13.78 29.73
C CYS A 288 8.72 -12.40 29.70
N SER A 289 8.65 -11.69 30.83
CA SER A 289 8.10 -10.32 30.90
C SER A 289 8.89 -9.34 30.03
N ILE A 290 10.23 -9.41 30.11
CA ILE A 290 11.10 -8.62 29.22
C ILE A 290 10.85 -8.99 27.75
N LEU A 291 10.71 -10.27 27.44
CA LEU A 291 10.50 -10.73 26.07
C LEU A 291 9.18 -10.18 25.50
N ILE A 292 8.10 -10.23 26.28
CA ILE A 292 6.80 -9.64 25.91
C ILE A 292 6.96 -8.13 25.66
N TYR A 293 7.63 -7.40 26.55
CA TYR A 293 7.89 -5.98 26.34
C TYR A 293 8.68 -5.72 25.04
N LYS A 294 9.79 -6.44 24.84
CA LYS A 294 10.68 -6.27 23.69
C LYS A 294 10.05 -6.65 22.35
N GLN A 295 9.15 -7.64 22.33
CA GLN A 295 8.54 -8.16 21.10
C GLN A 295 7.19 -7.53 20.76
N ILE A 296 6.43 -7.06 21.75
CA ILE A 296 5.06 -6.57 21.52
C ILE A 296 4.99 -5.06 21.75
N LEU A 297 5.39 -4.59 22.93
CA LEU A 297 5.20 -3.18 23.30
C LEU A 297 6.23 -2.26 22.65
N ARG A 298 7.51 -2.61 22.72
CA ARG A 298 8.60 -1.81 22.17
C ARG A 298 8.46 -1.60 20.65
N PRO A 299 8.22 -2.62 19.81
CA PRO A 299 8.10 -2.42 18.37
C PRO A 299 6.87 -1.60 18.00
N LEU A 300 5.77 -1.75 18.75
CA LEU A 300 4.55 -0.96 18.56
C LEU A 300 4.81 0.53 18.86
N LEU A 301 5.46 0.82 19.98
CA LEU A 301 5.74 2.19 20.42
C LEU A 301 6.80 2.87 19.54
N LEU A 302 7.84 2.15 19.12
CA LEU A 302 8.95 2.71 18.35
C LEU A 302 8.69 2.76 16.83
N TYR A 303 7.57 2.22 16.35
CA TYR A 303 7.28 2.23 14.92
C TYR A 303 7.12 3.66 14.39
N ALA A 304 8.10 4.08 13.59
CA ALA A 304 8.16 5.37 12.91
C ALA A 304 7.98 6.57 13.86
N VAL A 305 8.53 6.47 15.06
CA VAL A 305 8.71 7.61 15.95
C VAL A 305 10.00 8.33 15.53
N PRO A 306 9.97 9.65 15.32
CA PRO A 306 11.20 10.41 15.09
C PRO A 306 12.09 10.26 16.33
N VAL A 307 13.29 9.71 16.15
CA VAL A 307 14.34 9.62 17.18
C VAL A 307 15.30 10.77 16.99
#